data_AF-A0A100JYT5-F1
#
_entry.id   AF-A0A100JYT5-F1
#
_cell.length_a   1.000
_cell.length_b   1.000
_cell.length_c   1.000
_cell.angle_alpha   90.00
_cell.angle_beta   90.00
_cell.angle_gamma   90.00
#
_symmetry.space_group_name_H-M   'P 1'
#
loop_
_entity.id
_entity.type
_entity.pdbx_description
1 polymer ?
#
loop_
_entity_poly.entity_id
_entity_poly.type
_entity_poly.pdbx_seq_one_letter_code
_entity_poly.pdbx_strand_id
1 'polypeptide(L)'
;MHRLAGAQPGDDRLGYDFLIHDGDATYLYEVKASIGNSGEFDLGASEVRRASHLKLDETYFIVYVSHVFDRSRRAITVLPNPFAEPELAGYQLISTQMRLRFNLD
;
A
#
# COMPACT_ATOMS: atom_id res chain seq x y z
N MET A 1 18.04 -11.07 -8.05
CA MET A 1 18.63 -11.00 -6.69
C MET A 1 17.75 -10.06 -5.88
N HIS A 2 16.80 -10.56 -5.10
CA HIS A 2 15.91 -9.70 -4.31
C HIS A 2 16.68 -9.18 -3.10
N ARG A 3 16.95 -7.88 -3.07
CA ARG A 3 17.67 -7.23 -1.97
C ARG A 3 16.62 -6.64 -1.02
N LEU A 4 16.48 -7.21 0.18
CA LEU A 4 15.73 -6.58 1.26
C LEU A 4 16.56 -5.40 1.78
N ALA A 5 16.02 -4.18 1.73
CA ALA A 5 16.67 -2.98 2.22
C ALA A 5 16.65 -2.94 3.76
N GLY A 6 17.47 -3.76 4.42
CA GLY A 6 17.53 -3.87 5.88
C GLY A 6 18.59 -3.00 6.58
N ALA A 7 19.30 -2.13 5.85
CA ALA A 7 20.48 -1.41 6.37
C ALA A 7 20.26 0.08 6.66
N GLN A 8 19.06 0.62 6.39
CA GLN A 8 18.75 2.04 6.63
C GLN A 8 17.54 2.15 7.57
N PRO A 9 17.49 3.17 8.44
CA PRO A 9 16.27 3.50 9.18
C PRO A 9 15.08 3.68 8.22
N GLY A 10 13.90 3.22 8.61
CA GLY A 10 12.68 3.52 7.85
C GLY A 10 12.45 5.02 7.76
N ASP A 11 11.97 5.49 6.60
CA ASP A 11 11.59 6.88 6.36
C ASP A 11 10.12 6.94 5.93
N ASP A 12 9.24 7.27 6.89
CA ASP A 12 7.79 7.37 6.71
C ASP A 12 7.38 8.42 5.65
N ARG A 13 8.31 9.30 5.26
CA ARG A 13 8.08 10.32 4.22
C ARG A 13 8.06 9.72 2.82
N LEU A 14 8.58 8.51 2.64
CA LEU A 14 8.62 7.80 1.35
C LEU A 14 7.23 7.35 0.89
N GLY A 15 6.31 7.12 1.84
CA GLY A 15 4.94 6.71 1.58
C GLY A 15 4.81 5.25 1.15
N TYR A 16 5.71 4.38 1.60
CA TYR A 16 5.65 2.92 1.49
C TYR A 16 6.56 2.30 2.57
N ASP A 17 6.28 1.07 2.98
CA ASP A 17 7.05 0.34 3.99
C ASP A 17 8.28 -0.37 3.40
N PHE A 18 8.14 -0.95 2.21
CA PHE A 18 9.26 -1.58 1.52
C PHE A 18 9.14 -1.51 0.01
N LEU A 19 10.30 -1.55 -0.65
CA LEU A 19 10.41 -1.59 -2.09
C LEU A 19 11.14 -2.87 -2.53
N ILE A 20 10.75 -3.39 -3.68
CA ILE A 20 11.40 -4.52 -4.33
C ILE A 20 11.72 -4.12 -5.76
N HIS A 21 12.97 -4.33 -6.16
CA HIS A 21 13.38 -4.21 -7.56
C HIS A 21 13.35 -5.59 -8.23
N ASP A 22 12.78 -5.65 -9.43
CA ASP A 22 12.80 -6.81 -10.31
C ASP A 22 13.10 -6.38 -11.76
N GLY A 23 14.35 -6.55 -12.18
CA GLY A 23 14.83 -5.95 -13.44
C GLY A 23 14.69 -4.43 -13.40
N ASP A 24 14.00 -3.88 -14.41
CA ASP A 24 13.69 -2.46 -14.52
C ASP A 24 12.43 -2.05 -13.73
N ALA A 25 11.65 -3.01 -13.23
CA ALA A 25 10.44 -2.73 -12.48
C ALA A 25 10.75 -2.43 -10.99
N THR A 26 10.02 -1.47 -10.44
CA THR A 26 10.07 -1.13 -9.01
C THR A 26 8.70 -1.32 -8.38
N TYR A 27 8.61 -2.22 -7.41
CA TYR A 27 7.39 -2.51 -6.66
C TYR A 27 7.45 -1.85 -5.29
N LEU A 28 6.43 -1.06 -4.97
CA LEU A 28 6.29 -0.31 -3.72
C LEU A 28 5.15 -0.93 -2.92
N TYR A 29 5.39 -1.26 -1.66
CA TYR A 29 4.41 -1.93 -0.82
C TYR A 29 4.15 -1.12 0.44
N GLU A 30 2.87 -0.90 0.71
CA GLU A 30 2.37 -0.30 1.94
C GLU A 30 1.52 -1.33 2.70
N VAL A 31 1.85 -1.58 3.97
CA VAL A 31 1.21 -2.60 4.79
C VAL A 31 0.12 -1.99 5.65
N LYS A 32 -1.10 -2.52 5.54
CA LYS A 32 -2.23 -2.11 6.38
C LYS A 32 -2.75 -3.31 7.15
N ALA A 33 -3.06 -3.09 8.43
CA ALA A 33 -3.41 -4.16 9.36
C ALA A 33 -4.78 -3.93 9.98
N SER A 34 -5.55 -5.01 10.17
CA SER A 34 -6.81 -5.00 10.92
C SER A 34 -6.89 -6.16 11.90
N ILE A 35 -7.54 -5.92 13.04
CA ILE A 35 -7.83 -6.94 14.06
C ILE A 35 -8.85 -7.96 13.52
N GLY A 36 -9.72 -7.55 12.60
CA GLY A 36 -10.74 -8.40 11.98
C GLY A 36 -10.62 -8.41 10.46
N ASN A 37 -11.78 -8.52 9.81
CA ASN A 37 -11.93 -8.58 8.35
C ASN A 37 -12.75 -7.41 7.81
N SER A 38 -12.63 -6.22 8.40
CA SER A 38 -13.42 -5.05 7.99
C SER A 38 -13.23 -4.69 6.52
N GLY A 39 -12.07 -5.05 5.94
CA GLY A 39 -11.68 -4.61 4.60
C GLY A 39 -11.47 -3.10 4.56
N GLU A 40 -11.25 -2.46 5.71
CA GLU A 40 -11.08 -1.01 5.84
C GLU A 40 -9.65 -0.67 6.21
N PHE A 41 -9.11 0.38 5.59
CA PHE A 41 -7.82 0.95 5.93
C PHE A 41 -7.77 2.44 5.59
N ASP A 42 -6.78 3.12 6.18
CA ASP A 42 -6.53 4.53 5.98
C ASP A 42 -5.18 4.72 5.27
N LEU A 43 -5.14 5.57 4.25
CA LEU A 43 -3.91 6.05 3.64
C LEU A 43 -3.55 7.43 4.18
N GLY A 44 -2.33 7.58 4.67
CA GLY A 44 -1.76 8.88 5.09
C GLY A 44 -1.34 9.75 3.92
N ALA A 45 -0.97 11.00 4.20
CA ALA A 45 -0.64 11.99 3.17
C ALA A 45 0.57 11.60 2.29
N SER A 46 1.60 10.97 2.86
CA SER A 46 2.77 10.51 2.10
C SER A 46 2.41 9.36 1.16
N GLU A 47 1.64 8.39 1.65
CA GLU A 47 1.15 7.22 0.90
C GLU A 47 0.23 7.64 -0.25
N VAL A 48 -0.73 8.53 0.01
CA VAL A 48 -1.60 9.10 -1.04
C VAL A 48 -0.75 9.76 -2.12
N ARG A 49 0.18 10.64 -1.72
CA ARG A 49 1.02 11.37 -2.68
C ARG A 49 1.84 10.39 -3.51
N ARG A 50 2.39 9.36 -2.88
CA ARG A 50 3.23 8.37 -3.54
C ARG A 50 2.44 7.51 -4.51
N ALA A 51 1.32 6.96 -4.07
CA ALA A 51 0.47 6.07 -4.86
C ALA A 51 -0.22 6.80 -6.04
N SER A 52 -0.48 8.10 -5.92
CA SER A 52 -1.05 8.91 -7.01
C SER A 52 -0.02 9.42 -8.04
N HIS A 53 1.28 9.37 -7.74
CA HIS A 53 2.34 9.89 -8.60
C HIS A 53 3.45 8.84 -8.79
N LEU A 54 3.10 7.74 -9.43
CA LEU A 54 4.05 6.70 -9.81
C LEU A 54 4.79 7.06 -11.10
N LYS A 55 6.05 6.64 -11.19
CA LYS A 55 6.76 6.61 -12.47
C LYS A 55 6.25 5.44 -13.32
N LEU A 56 6.60 5.45 -14.60
CA LEU A 56 6.15 4.45 -15.58
C LEU A 56 6.58 3.02 -15.21
N ASP A 57 7.74 2.87 -14.57
CA ASP A 57 8.33 1.61 -14.13
C ASP A 57 7.94 1.20 -12.69
N GLU A 58 7.10 2.00 -12.04
CA GLU A 58 6.71 1.79 -10.65
C GLU A 58 5.29 1.23 -10.54
N THR A 59 5.10 0.24 -9.66
CA THR A 59 3.77 -0.24 -9.28
C THR A 59 3.63 -0.22 -7.77
N TYR A 60 2.50 0.27 -7.30
CA TYR A 60 2.19 0.40 -5.87
C TYR A 60 1.14 -0.63 -5.45
N PHE A 61 1.36 -1.28 -4.32
CA PHE A 61 0.46 -2.28 -3.77
C PHE A 61 0.13 -1.97 -2.32
N ILE A 62 -1.10 -2.29 -1.94
CA ILE A 62 -1.48 -2.39 -0.52
C ILE A 62 -1.38 -3.85 -0.11
N VAL A 63 -0.62 -4.14 0.94
CA VAL A 63 -0.57 -5.44 1.59
C VAL A 63 -1.49 -5.37 2.81
N TYR A 64 -2.73 -5.83 2.65
CA TYR A 64 -3.70 -5.86 3.74
C TYR A 64 -3.57 -7.14 4.55
N VAL A 65 -3.30 -7.01 5.85
CA VAL A 65 -3.19 -8.12 6.80
C VAL A 65 -4.41 -8.10 7.73
N SER A 66 -5.32 -9.04 7.51
CA SER A 66 -6.50 -9.23 8.36
C SER A 66 -6.19 -10.13 9.55
N HIS A 67 -7.01 -10.04 10.60
CA HIS A 67 -6.91 -10.88 11.80
C HIS A 67 -5.50 -10.90 12.43
N VAL A 68 -4.84 -9.74 12.56
CA VAL A 68 -3.42 -9.68 12.94
C VAL A 68 -3.07 -10.38 14.26
N PHE A 69 -4.00 -10.43 15.21
CA PHE A 69 -3.81 -11.08 16.51
C PHE A 69 -4.24 -12.55 16.56
N ASP A 70 -4.81 -13.10 15.48
CA ASP A 70 -5.20 -14.50 15.41
C ASP A 70 -4.38 -15.23 14.35
N ARG A 71 -3.36 -15.99 14.80
CA ARG A 71 -2.47 -16.73 13.88
C ARG A 71 -3.20 -17.74 12.99
N SER A 72 -4.33 -18.29 13.45
CA SER A 72 -5.07 -19.32 12.71
C SER A 72 -5.95 -18.74 11.60
N ARG A 73 -6.35 -17.46 11.74
CA ARG A 73 -7.19 -16.74 10.79
C ARG A 73 -6.48 -15.62 10.02
N ARG A 74 -5.25 -15.28 10.41
CA ARG A 74 -4.46 -14.24 9.73
C ARG A 74 -4.36 -14.54 8.25
N ALA A 75 -4.78 -13.58 7.44
CA ALA A 75 -4.69 -13.65 5.99
C ALA A 75 -4.04 -12.39 5.44
N ILE A 76 -3.29 -12.55 4.35
CA ILE A 76 -2.66 -11.47 3.60
C ILE A 76 -3.39 -11.35 2.26
N THR A 77 -3.90 -10.17 1.97
CA THR A 77 -4.54 -9.83 0.69
C THR A 77 -3.74 -8.70 0.05
N VAL A 78 -3.24 -8.93 -1.16
CA VAL A 78 -2.53 -7.90 -1.93
C VAL A 78 -3.54 -7.21 -2.84
N LEU A 79 -3.68 -5.90 -2.67
CA LEU A 79 -4.59 -5.06 -3.44
C LEU A 79 -3.79 -4.21 -4.45
N PRO A 80 -4.35 -3.93 -5.64
CA PRO A 80 -3.73 -3.01 -6.58
C PRO A 80 -3.70 -1.59 -6.03
N ASN A 81 -2.94 -0.70 -6.69
CA ASN A 81 -2.95 0.72 -6.39
C ASN A 81 -4.39 1.28 -6.51
N PRO A 82 -4.98 1.85 -5.44
CA PRO A 82 -6.32 2.42 -5.52
C PRO A 82 -6.43 3.57 -6.53
N PHE A 83 -5.32 4.23 -6.89
CA PHE A 83 -5.29 5.30 -7.89
C PHE A 83 -4.98 4.83 -9.31
N ALA A 84 -4.80 3.53 -9.55
CA ALA A 84 -4.63 2.99 -10.90
C ALA A 84 -5.95 2.98 -11.71
N GLU A 85 -7.09 3.07 -11.02
CA GLU A 85 -8.40 3.15 -11.68
C GLU A 85 -8.63 4.57 -12.26
N PRO A 86 -8.98 4.70 -13.55
CA PRO A 86 -9.13 6.00 -14.23
C PRO A 86 -10.14 6.93 -13.54
N GLU A 87 -11.14 6.37 -12.86
CA GLU A 87 -12.19 7.12 -12.18
C GLU A 87 -11.66 7.98 -11.01
N LEU A 88 -10.51 7.62 -10.42
CA LEU A 88 -9.90 8.39 -9.33
C LEU A 88 -8.82 9.36 -9.81
N ALA A 89 -8.34 9.24 -11.05
CA ALA A 89 -7.26 10.06 -11.61
C ALA A 89 -7.60 11.56 -11.73
N GLY A 90 -8.89 11.92 -11.70
CA GLY A 90 -9.37 13.31 -11.77
C GLY A 90 -9.61 14.00 -10.42
N TYR A 91 -9.43 13.30 -9.30
CA TYR A 91 -9.74 13.83 -7.97
C TYR A 91 -8.48 14.30 -7.25
N GLN A 92 -8.50 15.55 -6.77
CA GLN A 92 -7.45 16.06 -5.88
C GLN A 92 -7.83 15.75 -4.43
N LEU A 93 -6.98 15.01 -3.72
CA LEU A 93 -7.21 14.76 -2.29
C LEU A 93 -6.95 16.05 -1.49
N ILE A 94 -7.99 16.58 -0.85
CA ILE A 94 -7.93 17.79 0.00
C ILE A 94 -7.68 17.45 1.48
N SER A 95 -7.75 16.16 1.85
CA SER A 95 -7.48 15.67 3.20
C SER A 95 -6.07 15.09 3.35
N THR A 96 -5.57 15.05 4.58
CA THR A 96 -4.30 14.38 4.94
C THR A 96 -4.45 12.86 5.02
N GLN A 97 -5.66 12.34 4.86
CA GLN A 97 -5.98 10.93 5.02
C GLN A 97 -7.13 10.52 4.10
N MET A 98 -7.01 9.35 3.47
CA MET A 98 -8.06 8.73 2.65
C MET A 98 -8.48 7.41 3.28
N ARG A 99 -9.77 7.25 3.57
CA ARG A 99 -10.32 5.98 4.06
C ARG A 99 -10.87 5.18 2.90
N LEU A 100 -10.43 3.93 2.79
CA LEU A 100 -10.84 2.98 1.76
C LEU A 100 -11.51 1.77 2.39
N ARG A 101 -12.47 1.20 1.67
CA ARG A 101 -13.09 -0.08 1.99
C ARG A 101 -13.11 -0.97 0.75
N PHE A 102 -12.85 -2.25 0.92
CA PHE A 102 -12.99 -3.27 -0.13
C PHE A 102 -13.71 -4.51 0.42
N ASN A 103 -14.19 -5.36 -0.46
CA ASN A 103 -14.79 -6.64 -0.09
C ASN A 103 -13.69 -7.73 -0.11
N LEU A 104 -13.66 -8.52 0.96
CA LEU A 104 -12.85 -9.73 1.02
C LEU A 104 -13.68 -10.87 0.42
N ASP A 105 -13.19 -11.48 -0.65
CA ASP A 105 -13.79 -12.70 -1.25
C ASP A 105 -13.64 -13.91 -0.31
#